data_AF-A0A168LBK6-F1
#
_entry.id   AF-A0A168LBK6-F1
#
_cell.length_a   1.000
_cell.length_b   1.000
_cell.length_c   1.000
_cell.angle_alpha   90.00
_cell.angle_beta   90.00
_cell.angle_gamma   90.00
#
_symmetry.space_group_name_H-M   'P 1'
#
loop_
_entity.id
_entity.type
_entity.pdbx_description
1 polymer ?
#
loop_
_entity_poly.entity_id
_entity_poly.type
_entity_poly.pdbx_seq_one_letter_code
_entity_poly.pdbx_strand_id
1 'polypeptide(L)'
;MAAELMNIDNAIKVLQVTISFTLERVDDWQNVVPESKALHKECLLFQSLIRDIVDKPYLPIHQLLQDVNDTLSDTNKLIEDFLEKDTRKRSIFSKTGWKMKRVYLAWEYRDTFKGTTATLETNKKKIEDTLKLSALVSKPTVHWYRGDMPNHESFLFWKDICGEDIQASSNDGGAWALFVQAYQQKYQVDWDSNTLERIRRVACKDGTHMTINGYILLTKLCDFPLNLERLPSLMDSHATVSAQTRMEVAKMVNELITYYSTREMRDLIVSIFTWYKGYNKRDHDAWQGRANDWAHAVLANRGKTLDEMDDEGRLAEQVDMARRTYSFFFQRYMVVFKIGQLSKEIFAEVDFPGKARMFEFLELVRPLDHANYHIVIRGNPAEWATKQPKVYTFLEEYIRNEKALKKAAAAAAKVTAVKNEEAKNVEDSITDASSSKDHTLVSSAVDTTAISTNTLTDNHSHHDSKVEVPSKSP
;
A
#
# COMPACT_ATOMS: atom_id res chain seq x y z
N MET A 1 -22.33 -22.01 -1.66
CA MET A 1 -21.74 -20.66 -1.79
C MET A 1 -20.22 -20.67 -1.95
N ALA A 2 -19.41 -21.34 -1.11
CA ALA A 2 -17.94 -21.38 -1.31
C ALA A 2 -17.49 -22.08 -2.62
N ALA A 3 -18.24 -23.06 -3.11
CA ALA A 3 -17.95 -23.75 -4.37
C ALA A 3 -18.24 -22.92 -5.64
N GLU A 4 -19.13 -21.92 -5.57
CA GLU A 4 -19.44 -21.03 -6.71
C GLU A 4 -18.48 -19.85 -6.81
N LEU A 5 -17.98 -19.33 -5.68
CA LEU A 5 -16.98 -18.25 -5.65
C LEU A 5 -15.65 -18.68 -6.29
N MET A 6 -15.25 -19.94 -6.12
CA MET A 6 -14.08 -20.53 -6.79
C MET A 6 -14.20 -20.58 -8.33
N ASN A 7 -15.41 -20.41 -8.90
CA ASN A 7 -15.65 -20.53 -10.33
C ASN A 7 -15.47 -19.21 -11.09
N ILE A 8 -15.73 -18.06 -10.45
CA ILE A 8 -15.64 -16.74 -11.13
C ILE A 8 -14.19 -16.31 -11.34
N ASP A 9 -13.31 -16.49 -10.36
CA ASP A 9 -11.88 -16.17 -10.51
C ASP A 9 -11.21 -16.99 -11.62
N ASN A 10 -11.60 -18.26 -11.74
CA ASN A 10 -11.11 -19.13 -12.81
C ASN A 10 -11.65 -18.67 -14.18
N ALA A 11 -12.95 -18.36 -14.27
CA ALA A 11 -13.56 -17.85 -15.49
C ALA A 11 -12.91 -16.53 -15.95
N ILE A 12 -12.60 -15.62 -15.01
CA ILE A 12 -11.88 -14.36 -15.30
C ILE A 12 -10.49 -14.63 -15.87
N LYS A 13 -9.71 -15.52 -15.24
CA LYS A 13 -8.36 -15.87 -15.71
C LYS A 13 -8.38 -16.47 -17.11
N VAL A 14 -9.27 -17.43 -17.34
CA VAL A 14 -9.42 -18.08 -18.65
C VAL A 14 -9.81 -17.02 -19.70
N LEU A 15 -10.80 -16.17 -19.39
CA LEU A 15 -11.24 -15.12 -20.29
C LEU A 15 -10.14 -14.10 -20.61
N GLN A 16 -9.31 -13.72 -19.63
CA GLN A 16 -8.17 -12.81 -19.84
C GLN A 16 -7.14 -13.40 -20.81
N VAL A 17 -6.85 -14.71 -20.69
CA VAL A 17 -5.98 -15.41 -21.63
C VAL A 17 -6.59 -15.41 -23.03
N THR A 18 -7.88 -15.74 -23.14
CA THR A 18 -8.61 -15.76 -24.42
C THR A 18 -8.62 -14.39 -25.10
N ILE A 19 -8.89 -13.31 -24.36
CA ILE A 19 -8.86 -11.92 -24.85
C ILE A 19 -7.45 -11.52 -25.31
N SER A 20 -6.43 -11.86 -24.53
CA SER A 20 -5.04 -11.51 -24.85
C SER A 20 -4.60 -12.16 -26.16
N PHE A 21 -4.94 -13.44 -26.35
CA PHE A 21 -4.72 -14.14 -27.61
C PHE A 21 -5.44 -13.44 -28.78
N THR A 22 -6.70 -13.06 -28.61
CA THR A 22 -7.47 -12.36 -29.65
C THR A 22 -6.79 -11.04 -30.02
N LEU A 23 -6.38 -10.24 -29.03
CA LEU A 23 -5.71 -8.95 -29.26
C LEU A 23 -4.38 -9.10 -30.01
N GLU A 24 -3.53 -10.05 -29.60
CA GLU A 24 -2.24 -10.30 -30.24
C GLU A 24 -2.36 -10.67 -31.74
N ARG A 25 -3.46 -11.34 -32.12
CA ARG A 25 -3.63 -11.88 -33.49
C ARG A 25 -4.54 -11.05 -34.37
N VAL A 26 -5.45 -10.26 -33.80
CA VAL A 26 -6.29 -9.30 -34.55
C VAL A 26 -5.46 -8.17 -35.16
N ASP A 27 -4.29 -7.86 -34.59
CA ASP A 27 -3.37 -6.85 -35.13
C ASP A 27 -2.86 -7.18 -36.54
N ASP A 28 -2.69 -8.46 -36.84
CA ASP A 28 -2.32 -8.93 -38.19
C ASP A 28 -3.38 -8.60 -39.25
N TRP A 29 -4.61 -8.29 -38.82
CA TRP A 29 -5.78 -8.00 -39.65
C TRP A 29 -6.16 -6.52 -39.73
N GLN A 30 -5.61 -5.65 -38.89
CA GLN A 30 -5.96 -4.22 -38.86
C GLN A 30 -5.83 -3.51 -40.21
N ASN A 31 -4.97 -4.05 -41.08
CA ASN A 31 -4.68 -3.53 -42.42
C ASN A 31 -5.67 -3.99 -43.50
N VAL A 32 -6.64 -4.85 -43.16
CA VAL A 32 -7.45 -5.57 -44.15
C VAL A 32 -8.94 -5.24 -44.06
N VAL A 33 -9.54 -5.05 -42.86
CA VAL A 33 -10.99 -4.80 -42.75
C VAL A 33 -11.38 -4.00 -41.48
N PRO A 34 -12.34 -3.05 -41.52
CA PRO A 34 -12.83 -2.30 -40.35
C PRO A 34 -13.37 -3.14 -39.17
N GLU A 35 -13.90 -4.33 -39.40
CA GLU A 35 -14.47 -5.19 -38.36
C GLU A 35 -13.41 -5.73 -37.39
N SER A 36 -12.17 -5.92 -37.85
CA SER A 36 -11.04 -6.29 -36.97
C SER A 36 -10.77 -5.19 -35.92
N LYS A 37 -10.84 -3.91 -36.32
CA LYS A 37 -10.67 -2.77 -35.42
C LYS A 37 -11.82 -2.67 -34.42
N ALA A 38 -13.04 -2.99 -34.85
CA ALA A 38 -14.20 -3.03 -33.96
C ALA A 38 -14.06 -4.14 -32.91
N LEU A 39 -13.66 -5.35 -33.33
CA LEU A 39 -13.40 -6.47 -32.42
C LEU A 39 -12.27 -6.15 -31.43
N HIS A 40 -11.16 -5.56 -31.91
CA HIS A 40 -10.05 -5.12 -31.06
C HIS A 40 -10.51 -4.12 -29.99
N LYS A 41 -11.30 -3.11 -30.40
CA LYS A 41 -11.86 -2.12 -29.48
C LYS A 41 -12.74 -2.77 -28.42
N GLU A 42 -13.63 -3.68 -28.79
CA GLU A 42 -14.51 -4.36 -27.82
C GLU A 42 -13.73 -5.28 -26.87
N CYS A 43 -12.68 -5.95 -27.34
CA CYS A 43 -11.79 -6.75 -26.48
C CYS A 43 -11.11 -5.88 -25.40
N LEU A 44 -10.60 -4.70 -25.78
CA LEU A 44 -10.02 -3.75 -24.81
C LEU A 44 -11.07 -3.22 -23.82
N LEU A 45 -12.28 -2.94 -24.29
CA LEU A 45 -13.37 -2.50 -23.42
C LEU A 45 -13.78 -3.59 -22.42
N PHE A 46 -13.82 -4.85 -22.85
CA PHE A 46 -14.05 -5.98 -21.94
C PHE A 46 -12.91 -6.18 -20.95
N GLN A 47 -11.65 -6.01 -21.35
CA GLN A 47 -10.52 -6.10 -20.43
C GLN A 47 -10.59 -5.04 -19.33
N SER A 48 -11.05 -3.83 -19.66
CA SER A 48 -11.35 -2.79 -18.67
C SER A 48 -12.49 -3.22 -17.75
N LEU A 49 -13.57 -3.76 -18.31
CA LEU A 49 -14.74 -4.21 -17.53
C LEU A 49 -14.41 -5.34 -16.55
N ILE A 50 -13.55 -6.28 -16.96
CA ILE A 50 -13.07 -7.37 -16.11
C ILE A 50 -12.39 -6.81 -14.86
N ARG A 51 -11.60 -5.73 -14.98
CA ARG A 51 -10.94 -5.08 -13.84
C ARG A 51 -11.96 -4.62 -12.78
N ASP A 52 -13.11 -4.12 -13.22
CA ASP A 52 -14.18 -3.63 -12.33
C ASP A 52 -14.98 -4.77 -11.64
N ILE A 53 -14.79 -6.00 -12.11
CA ILE A 53 -15.45 -7.22 -11.64
C ILE A 53 -14.56 -8.02 -10.68
N VAL A 54 -13.22 -7.95 -10.82
CA VAL A 54 -12.28 -8.74 -9.99
C VAL A 54 -12.56 -8.59 -8.50
N ASP A 55 -12.89 -7.39 -8.04
CA ASP A 55 -13.15 -7.11 -6.63
C ASP A 55 -14.60 -7.45 -6.18
N LYS A 56 -15.40 -8.07 -7.06
CA LYS A 56 -16.84 -8.34 -6.85
C LYS A 56 -17.21 -9.79 -7.23
N PRO A 57 -16.60 -10.80 -6.60
CA PRO A 57 -16.80 -12.22 -6.96
C PRO A 57 -18.21 -12.73 -6.63
N TYR A 58 -19.03 -11.97 -5.90
CA TYR A 58 -20.40 -12.34 -5.52
C TYR A 58 -21.45 -12.00 -6.58
N LEU A 59 -21.07 -11.36 -7.70
CA LEU A 59 -22.02 -10.98 -8.75
C LEU A 59 -22.51 -12.21 -9.54
N PRO A 60 -23.81 -12.31 -9.88
CA PRO A 60 -24.36 -13.42 -10.64
C PRO A 60 -24.07 -13.29 -12.15
N ILE A 61 -22.80 -13.16 -12.51
CA ILE A 61 -22.33 -12.88 -13.88
C ILE A 61 -21.54 -14.04 -14.50
N HIS A 62 -21.37 -15.15 -13.78
CA HIS A 62 -20.57 -16.29 -14.22
C HIS A 62 -20.96 -16.78 -15.62
N GLN A 63 -22.26 -16.95 -15.89
CA GLN A 63 -22.76 -17.38 -17.20
C GLN A 63 -22.39 -16.37 -18.31
N LEU A 64 -22.47 -15.07 -18.02
CA LEU A 64 -22.10 -14.03 -18.99
C LEU A 64 -20.60 -14.06 -19.31
N LEU A 65 -19.76 -14.33 -18.31
CA LEU A 65 -18.31 -14.49 -18.51
C LEU A 65 -18.00 -15.75 -19.33
N GLN A 66 -18.72 -16.85 -19.08
CA GLN A 66 -18.58 -18.09 -19.83
C GLN A 66 -19.01 -17.91 -21.29
N ASP A 67 -20.17 -17.30 -21.55
CA ASP A 67 -20.68 -17.03 -22.89
C ASP A 67 -19.68 -16.18 -23.71
N VAL A 68 -19.06 -15.18 -23.08
CA VAL A 68 -18.03 -14.33 -23.70
C VAL A 68 -16.78 -15.16 -24.00
N ASN A 69 -16.34 -15.99 -23.05
CA ASN A 69 -15.17 -16.84 -23.25
C ASN A 69 -15.37 -17.83 -24.40
N ASP A 70 -16.52 -18.50 -24.45
CA ASP A 70 -16.83 -19.49 -25.49
C ASP A 70 -16.90 -18.82 -26.87
N THR A 71 -17.54 -17.65 -26.97
CA THR A 71 -17.60 -16.86 -28.20
C THR A 71 -16.20 -16.45 -28.69
N LEU A 72 -15.34 -15.96 -27.80
CA LEU A 72 -13.97 -15.57 -28.16
C LEU A 72 -13.09 -16.77 -28.49
N SER A 73 -13.26 -17.90 -27.78
CA SER A 73 -12.57 -19.15 -28.06
C SER A 73 -12.87 -19.66 -29.47
N ASP A 74 -14.14 -19.65 -29.88
CA ASP A 74 -14.52 -20.02 -31.24
C ASP A 74 -14.02 -19.01 -32.29
N THR A 75 -14.03 -17.73 -31.95
CA THR A 75 -13.43 -16.68 -32.80
C THR A 75 -11.93 -16.89 -32.98
N ASN A 76 -11.22 -17.30 -31.92
CA ASN A 76 -9.78 -17.56 -31.95
C ASN A 76 -9.44 -18.73 -32.86
N LYS A 77 -10.21 -19.83 -32.85
CA LYS A 77 -10.05 -20.95 -33.80
C LYS A 77 -10.16 -20.49 -35.26
N LEU A 78 -11.08 -19.56 -35.54
CA LEU A 78 -11.27 -19.02 -36.88
C LEU A 78 -10.14 -18.07 -37.29
N ILE A 79 -9.59 -17.30 -36.34
CA ILE A 79 -8.38 -16.50 -36.56
C ILE A 79 -7.19 -17.41 -36.90
N GLU A 80 -7.02 -18.53 -36.19
CA GLU A 80 -5.96 -19.50 -36.48
C GLU A 80 -6.10 -20.13 -37.87
N ASP A 81 -7.30 -20.60 -38.23
CA ASP A 81 -7.60 -21.15 -39.56
C ASP A 81 -7.30 -20.13 -40.68
N PHE A 82 -7.64 -18.86 -40.47
CA PHE A 82 -7.25 -17.80 -41.40
C PHE A 82 -5.73 -17.66 -41.51
N LEU A 83 -5.00 -17.58 -40.40
CA LEU A 83 -3.55 -17.38 -40.42
C LEU A 83 -2.84 -18.55 -41.11
N GLU A 84 -3.33 -19.77 -40.93
CA GLU A 84 -2.88 -20.96 -41.64
C GLU A 84 -3.16 -20.86 -43.16
N LYS A 85 -4.36 -20.41 -43.56
CA LYS A 85 -4.73 -20.20 -44.96
C LYS A 85 -3.95 -19.06 -45.62
N ASP A 86 -3.62 -18.00 -44.88
CA ASP A 86 -2.84 -16.84 -45.35
C ASP A 86 -1.36 -17.22 -45.56
N THR A 87 -0.78 -17.99 -44.64
CA THR A 87 0.62 -18.45 -44.72
C THR A 87 0.86 -19.47 -45.83
N ARG A 88 0.01 -20.50 -45.94
CA ARG A 88 0.15 -21.58 -46.97
C ARG A 88 0.19 -21.08 -48.40
N LYS A 89 -0.39 -19.91 -48.67
CA LYS A 89 -0.58 -19.37 -50.02
C LYS A 89 0.32 -18.17 -50.33
N ARG A 90 1.19 -17.75 -49.41
CA ARG A 90 2.02 -16.54 -49.57
C ARG A 90 3.14 -16.68 -50.60
N SER A 91 3.72 -17.89 -50.75
CA SER A 91 4.83 -18.17 -51.67
C SER A 91 4.41 -18.28 -53.15
N ILE A 92 3.11 -18.39 -53.43
CA ILE A 92 2.57 -18.73 -54.76
C ILE A 92 2.13 -17.48 -55.53
N PHE A 93 1.92 -16.34 -54.85
CA PHE A 93 1.34 -15.13 -55.45
C PHE A 93 2.34 -13.96 -55.44
N SER A 94 2.27 -13.10 -56.44
CA SER A 94 2.93 -11.79 -56.41
C SER A 94 2.41 -10.94 -55.25
N LYS A 95 3.16 -9.93 -54.82
CA LYS A 95 2.79 -9.04 -53.69
C LYS A 95 1.37 -8.46 -53.83
N THR A 96 0.95 -8.11 -55.04
CA THR A 96 -0.39 -7.57 -55.34
C THR A 96 -1.46 -8.68 -55.33
N GLY A 97 -1.16 -9.85 -55.91
CA GLY A 97 -2.08 -11.00 -55.90
C GLY A 97 -2.33 -11.55 -54.49
N TRP A 98 -1.28 -11.59 -53.66
CA TRP A 98 -1.40 -11.99 -52.26
C TRP A 98 -2.26 -11.01 -51.46
N LYS A 99 -2.07 -9.69 -51.65
CA LYS A 99 -2.93 -8.67 -51.02
C LYS A 99 -4.40 -8.83 -51.40
N MET A 100 -4.72 -9.01 -52.69
CA MET A 100 -6.10 -9.19 -53.15
C MET A 100 -6.74 -10.45 -52.57
N LYS A 101 -5.98 -11.55 -52.50
CA LYS A 101 -6.42 -12.80 -51.90
C LYS A 101 -6.66 -12.68 -50.40
N ARG A 102 -5.76 -11.98 -49.69
CA ARG A 102 -5.90 -11.72 -48.26
C ARG A 102 -7.15 -10.90 -47.95
N VAL A 103 -7.50 -9.95 -48.83
CA VAL A 103 -8.78 -9.19 -48.74
C VAL A 103 -9.99 -10.12 -48.93
N TYR A 104 -9.97 -11.01 -49.92
CA TYR A 104 -11.06 -11.97 -50.13
C TYR A 104 -11.21 -12.94 -48.96
N LEU A 105 -10.08 -13.49 -48.49
CA LEU A 105 -10.05 -14.36 -47.32
C LEU A 105 -10.59 -13.63 -46.10
N ALA A 106 -10.19 -12.37 -45.86
CA ALA A 106 -10.70 -11.62 -44.72
C ALA A 106 -12.19 -11.25 -44.84
N TRP A 107 -12.71 -11.14 -46.07
CA TRP A 107 -14.13 -10.95 -46.32
C TRP A 107 -14.95 -12.17 -45.91
N GLU A 108 -14.44 -13.39 -46.06
CA GLU A 108 -15.11 -14.64 -45.63
C GLU A 108 -15.33 -14.69 -44.10
N TYR A 109 -14.47 -14.07 -43.29
CA TYR A 109 -14.58 -14.04 -41.81
C TYR A 109 -15.28 -12.79 -41.27
N ARG A 110 -15.69 -11.87 -42.16
CA ARG A 110 -16.24 -10.57 -41.77
C ARG A 110 -17.53 -10.69 -40.94
N ASP A 111 -18.44 -11.55 -41.38
CA ASP A 111 -19.73 -11.74 -40.71
C ASP A 111 -19.56 -12.36 -39.33
N THR A 112 -18.59 -13.27 -39.18
CA THR A 112 -18.23 -13.83 -37.87
C THR A 112 -17.74 -12.74 -36.93
N PHE A 113 -16.77 -11.91 -37.33
CA PHE A 113 -16.26 -10.85 -36.44
C PHE A 113 -17.33 -9.84 -36.08
N LYS A 114 -18.19 -9.48 -37.03
CA LYS A 114 -19.34 -8.62 -36.76
C LYS A 114 -20.31 -9.26 -35.76
N GLY A 115 -20.55 -10.56 -35.88
CA GLY A 115 -21.32 -11.35 -34.92
C GLY A 115 -20.69 -11.38 -33.53
N THR A 116 -19.39 -11.66 -33.44
CA THR A 116 -18.62 -11.65 -32.20
C THR A 116 -18.66 -10.28 -31.53
N THR A 117 -18.42 -9.20 -32.28
CA THR A 117 -18.53 -7.81 -31.77
C THR A 117 -19.92 -7.53 -31.18
N ALA A 118 -20.99 -7.89 -31.89
CA ALA A 118 -22.36 -7.68 -31.39
C ALA A 118 -22.68 -8.49 -30.11
N THR A 119 -22.19 -9.73 -30.03
CA THR A 119 -22.32 -10.57 -28.83
C THR A 119 -21.56 -10.00 -27.66
N LEU A 120 -20.32 -9.52 -27.88
CA LEU A 120 -19.54 -8.81 -26.88
C LEU A 120 -20.29 -7.57 -26.38
N GLU A 121 -20.69 -6.66 -27.26
CA GLU A 121 -21.44 -5.44 -26.88
C GLU A 121 -22.68 -5.77 -26.03
N THR A 122 -23.43 -6.81 -26.42
CA THR A 122 -24.62 -7.27 -25.69
C THR A 122 -24.28 -7.77 -24.29
N ASN A 123 -23.27 -8.63 -24.15
CA ASN A 123 -22.87 -9.17 -22.86
C ASN A 123 -22.22 -8.13 -21.95
N LYS A 124 -21.46 -7.19 -22.53
CA LYS A 124 -20.91 -6.03 -21.81
C LYS A 124 -22.02 -5.23 -21.17
N LYS A 125 -23.05 -4.87 -21.95
CA LYS A 125 -24.18 -4.09 -21.45
C LYS A 125 -24.89 -4.80 -20.29
N LYS A 126 -25.12 -6.11 -20.39
CA LYS A 126 -25.72 -6.91 -19.31
C LYS A 126 -24.86 -6.88 -18.04
N ILE A 127 -23.55 -6.98 -18.17
CA ILE A 127 -22.63 -6.91 -17.04
C ILE A 127 -22.63 -5.50 -16.42
N GLU A 128 -22.58 -4.44 -17.23
CA GLU A 128 -22.68 -3.06 -16.77
C GLU A 128 -24.00 -2.78 -16.03
N ASP A 129 -25.12 -3.29 -16.54
CA ASP A 129 -26.43 -3.15 -15.90
C ASP A 129 -26.49 -3.93 -14.57
N THR A 130 -25.86 -5.11 -14.51
CA THR A 130 -25.70 -5.89 -13.27
C THR A 130 -24.83 -5.15 -12.25
N LEU A 131 -23.74 -4.51 -12.69
CA LEU A 131 -22.87 -3.69 -11.85
C LEU A 131 -23.61 -2.46 -11.30
N LYS A 132 -24.41 -1.78 -12.13
CA LYS A 132 -25.25 -0.66 -11.69
C LYS A 132 -26.32 -1.10 -10.70
N LEU A 133 -26.99 -2.22 -10.95
CA LEU A 133 -27.99 -2.77 -10.04
C LEU A 133 -27.35 -3.18 -8.70
N SER A 134 -26.17 -3.80 -8.72
CA SER A 134 -25.42 -4.10 -7.49
C SER A 134 -25.05 -2.82 -6.74
N ALA A 135 -24.62 -1.75 -7.43
CA ALA A 135 -24.34 -0.48 -6.77
C ALA A 135 -25.58 0.15 -6.11
N LEU A 136 -26.78 -0.10 -6.65
CA LEU A 136 -28.06 0.40 -6.13
C LEU A 136 -28.64 -0.47 -5.01
N VAL A 137 -28.50 -1.79 -5.11
CA VAL A 137 -29.09 -2.77 -4.17
C VAL A 137 -28.13 -3.14 -3.04
N SER A 138 -26.83 -2.91 -3.21
CA SER A 138 -25.78 -3.34 -2.29
C SER A 138 -25.01 -2.15 -1.72
N LYS A 139 -25.66 -1.26 -0.95
CA LYS A 139 -24.89 -0.61 0.12
C LYS A 139 -24.53 -1.72 1.11
N PRO A 140 -23.25 -2.07 1.31
CA PRO A 140 -22.90 -3.10 2.27
C PRO A 140 -23.44 -2.64 3.63
N THR A 141 -24.26 -3.47 4.25
CA THR A 141 -24.78 -3.22 5.59
C THR A 141 -24.05 -4.10 6.59
N VAL A 142 -24.20 -3.80 7.88
CA VAL A 142 -23.65 -4.64 8.97
C VAL A 142 -24.03 -6.11 8.85
N HIS A 143 -25.21 -6.45 8.28
CA HIS A 143 -25.67 -7.84 8.13
C HIS A 143 -24.75 -8.71 7.28
N TRP A 144 -24.05 -8.12 6.31
CA TRP A 144 -23.09 -8.84 5.46
C TRP A 144 -21.91 -9.37 6.27
N TYR A 145 -21.58 -8.69 7.37
CA TYR A 145 -20.46 -9.03 8.25
C TYR A 145 -20.90 -9.78 9.50
N ARG A 146 -22.19 -10.14 9.62
CA ARG A 146 -22.70 -10.87 10.80
C ARG A 146 -21.97 -12.18 11.03
N GLY A 147 -21.62 -12.90 9.97
CA GLY A 147 -20.85 -14.15 10.05
C GLY A 147 -19.37 -13.95 10.42
N ASP A 148 -18.85 -12.74 10.24
CA ASP A 148 -17.46 -12.41 10.55
C ASP A 148 -17.27 -11.91 11.99
N MET A 149 -18.35 -11.61 12.71
CA MET A 149 -18.28 -11.20 14.11
C MET A 149 -18.18 -12.43 15.03
N PRO A 150 -17.47 -12.32 16.17
CA PRO A 150 -17.22 -13.47 17.04
C PRO A 150 -18.49 -14.07 17.65
N ASN A 151 -19.51 -13.24 17.90
CA ASN A 151 -20.81 -13.69 18.41
C ASN A 151 -21.94 -12.71 18.05
N HIS A 152 -23.18 -13.13 18.33
CA HIS A 152 -24.36 -12.32 18.02
C HIS A 152 -24.43 -11.03 18.85
N GLU A 153 -23.88 -11.03 20.07
CA GLU A 153 -23.86 -9.85 20.94
C GLU A 153 -22.98 -8.74 20.35
N SER A 154 -21.82 -9.08 19.80
CA SER A 154 -20.93 -8.17 19.06
C SER A 154 -21.65 -7.51 17.88
N PHE A 155 -22.50 -8.27 17.18
CA PHE A 155 -23.32 -7.74 16.08
C PHE A 155 -24.38 -6.75 16.56
N LEU A 156 -25.11 -7.10 17.62
CA LEU A 156 -26.12 -6.20 18.19
C LEU A 156 -25.48 -4.92 18.71
N PHE A 157 -24.29 -5.00 19.31
CA PHE A 157 -23.57 -3.84 19.82
C PHE A 157 -23.13 -2.88 18.70
N TRP A 158 -22.56 -3.40 17.60
CA TRP A 158 -22.24 -2.55 16.43
C TRP A 158 -23.49 -1.87 15.90
N LYS A 159 -24.59 -2.63 15.75
CA LYS A 159 -25.85 -2.11 15.23
C LYS A 159 -26.45 -1.00 16.10
N ASP A 160 -26.29 -1.10 17.42
CA ASP A 160 -26.74 -0.10 18.36
C ASP A 160 -26.01 1.24 18.20
N ILE A 161 -24.69 1.20 17.97
CA ILE A 161 -23.86 2.41 17.87
C ILE A 161 -23.84 2.99 16.45
N CYS A 162 -23.71 2.13 15.45
CA CYS A 162 -23.43 2.51 14.06
C CYS A 162 -24.62 2.25 13.11
N GLY A 163 -25.73 1.70 13.61
CA GLY A 163 -26.89 1.37 12.79
C GLY A 163 -26.59 0.31 11.72
N GLU A 164 -27.10 0.54 10.52
CA GLU A 164 -26.88 -0.34 9.36
C GLU A 164 -25.58 -0.01 8.59
N ASP A 165 -24.88 1.06 8.98
CA ASP A 165 -23.70 1.56 8.29
C ASP A 165 -22.43 0.74 8.64
N ILE A 166 -21.54 0.63 7.65
CA ILE A 166 -20.21 -0.02 7.79
C ILE A 166 -19.14 0.92 8.36
N GLN A 167 -19.46 2.21 8.46
CA GLN A 167 -18.64 3.25 9.05
C GLN A 167 -19.59 4.16 9.83
N ALA A 168 -19.31 4.43 11.11
CA ALA A 168 -20.20 5.30 11.87
C ALA A 168 -20.15 6.74 11.30
N SER A 169 -21.31 7.35 11.12
CA SER A 169 -21.43 8.65 10.45
C SER A 169 -20.61 9.74 11.15
N SER A 170 -20.02 10.64 10.36
CA SER A 170 -19.00 11.61 10.75
C SER A 170 -19.48 12.82 11.56
N ASN A 171 -20.67 12.81 12.13
CA ASN A 171 -21.23 14.03 12.74
C ASN A 171 -20.83 14.15 14.23
N ASP A 172 -20.06 15.22 14.53
CA ASP A 172 -19.81 15.87 15.83
C ASP A 172 -19.24 15.08 17.03
N GLY A 173 -18.51 14.00 16.79
CA GLY A 173 -17.74 13.33 17.87
C GLY A 173 -16.85 12.18 17.41
N GLY A 174 -17.02 11.72 16.17
CA GLY A 174 -16.29 10.59 15.60
C GLY A 174 -16.80 9.25 16.12
N ALA A 175 -16.93 8.28 15.20
CA ALA A 175 -17.32 6.89 15.46
C ALA A 175 -16.64 6.26 16.70
N TRP A 176 -15.39 6.63 16.93
CA TRP A 176 -14.59 6.16 18.04
C TRP A 176 -15.09 6.63 19.42
N ALA A 177 -15.47 7.90 19.56
CA ALA A 177 -15.93 8.42 20.85
C ALA A 177 -17.26 7.78 21.28
N LEU A 178 -18.18 7.62 20.32
CA LEU A 178 -19.46 6.92 20.56
C LEU A 178 -19.24 5.47 20.97
N PHE A 179 -18.32 4.77 20.29
CA PHE A 179 -17.96 3.41 20.66
C PHE A 179 -17.42 3.31 22.08
N VAL A 180 -16.44 4.14 22.43
CA VAL A 180 -15.83 4.14 23.77
C VAL A 180 -16.89 4.40 24.83
N GLN A 181 -17.69 5.46 24.66
CA GLN A 181 -18.72 5.84 25.61
C GLN A 181 -19.77 4.73 25.80
N ALA A 182 -20.32 4.21 24.69
CA ALA A 182 -21.32 3.16 24.74
C ALA A 182 -20.76 1.85 25.34
N TYR A 183 -19.50 1.51 25.04
CA TYR A 183 -18.85 0.31 25.55
C TYR A 183 -18.63 0.40 27.07
N GLN A 184 -17.99 1.48 27.53
CA GLN A 184 -17.70 1.71 28.94
C GLN A 184 -18.98 1.75 29.77
N GLN A 185 -20.04 2.39 29.25
CA GLN A 185 -21.34 2.44 29.92
C GLN A 185 -22.01 1.05 29.98
N LYS A 186 -22.03 0.30 28.88
CA LYS A 186 -22.73 -0.99 28.81
C LYS A 186 -22.06 -2.05 29.67
N TYR A 187 -20.73 -2.11 29.65
CA TYR A 187 -19.95 -3.14 30.35
C TYR A 187 -19.39 -2.67 31.70
N GLN A 188 -19.69 -1.42 32.11
CA GLN A 188 -19.25 -0.83 33.37
C GLN A 188 -17.73 -0.92 33.57
N VAL A 189 -16.98 -0.66 32.51
CA VAL A 189 -15.52 -0.66 32.52
C VAL A 189 -15.00 0.76 32.40
N ASP A 190 -13.97 1.08 33.18
CA ASP A 190 -13.20 2.29 33.01
C ASP A 190 -11.85 1.94 32.38
N TRP A 191 -11.54 2.59 31.26
CA TRP A 191 -10.31 2.33 30.52
C TRP A 191 -9.38 3.51 30.69
N ASP A 192 -8.17 3.23 31.18
CA ASP A 192 -7.13 4.25 31.23
C ASP A 192 -6.73 4.72 29.82
N SER A 193 -6.03 5.86 29.76
CA SER A 193 -5.58 6.44 28.49
C SER A 193 -4.72 5.49 27.65
N ASN A 194 -4.05 4.53 28.28
CA ASN A 194 -3.18 3.56 27.61
C ASN A 194 -4.03 2.49 26.91
N THR A 195 -5.00 1.92 27.62
CA THR A 195 -5.95 0.93 27.13
C THR A 195 -6.79 1.50 25.99
N LEU A 196 -7.29 2.74 26.15
CA LEU A 196 -7.99 3.45 25.08
C LEU A 196 -7.15 3.56 23.81
N GLU A 197 -5.88 3.92 23.94
CA GLU A 197 -4.98 4.04 22.79
C GLU A 197 -4.70 2.69 22.12
N ARG A 198 -4.53 1.62 22.90
CA ARG A 198 -4.34 0.25 22.40
C ARG A 198 -5.54 -0.23 21.59
N ILE A 199 -6.74 -0.08 22.15
CA ILE A 199 -7.99 -0.44 21.46
C ILE A 199 -8.15 0.41 20.19
N ARG A 200 -7.87 1.72 20.27
CA ARG A 200 -7.96 2.65 19.14
C ARG A 200 -7.07 2.21 17.97
N ARG A 201 -5.83 1.78 18.25
CA ARG A 201 -4.88 1.35 17.21
C ARG A 201 -5.31 0.07 16.49
N VAL A 202 -6.03 -0.82 17.16
CA VAL A 202 -6.57 -2.04 16.54
C VAL A 202 -7.84 -1.73 15.74
N ALA A 203 -8.71 -0.86 16.28
CA ALA A 203 -10.02 -0.58 15.71
C ALA A 203 -10.02 0.50 14.60
N CYS A 204 -9.07 1.43 14.60
CA CYS A 204 -9.03 2.58 13.70
C CYS A 204 -7.83 2.54 12.74
N LYS A 205 -8.09 2.60 11.42
CA LYS A 205 -7.04 2.48 10.37
C LYS A 205 -6.11 3.71 10.30
N ASP A 206 -6.63 4.88 10.64
CA ASP A 206 -5.94 6.17 10.62
C ASP A 206 -5.83 6.83 12.01
N GLY A 207 -6.19 6.07 13.06
CA GLY A 207 -6.21 6.54 14.44
C GLY A 207 -7.46 7.32 14.86
N THR A 208 -8.40 7.60 13.94
CA THR A 208 -9.60 8.40 14.25
C THR A 208 -10.91 7.78 13.75
N HIS A 209 -10.87 7.05 12.63
CA HIS A 209 -12.06 6.47 12.01
C HIS A 209 -12.14 4.97 12.29
N MET A 210 -13.13 4.60 13.13
CA MET A 210 -13.48 3.20 13.37
C MET A 210 -14.33 2.68 12.21
N THR A 211 -13.92 1.54 11.65
CA THR A 211 -14.64 0.85 10.57
C THR A 211 -15.14 -0.50 11.05
N ILE A 212 -16.16 -1.07 10.39
CA ILE A 212 -16.68 -2.39 10.75
C ILE A 212 -15.60 -3.47 10.74
N ASN A 213 -14.65 -3.38 9.80
CA ASN A 213 -13.51 -4.30 9.72
C ASN A 213 -12.55 -4.14 10.90
N GLY A 214 -12.27 -2.90 11.31
CA GLY A 214 -11.45 -2.64 12.49
C GLY A 214 -12.11 -3.14 13.78
N TYR A 215 -13.42 -2.99 13.89
CA TYR A 215 -14.19 -3.54 15.00
C TYR A 215 -14.20 -5.07 15.01
N ILE A 216 -14.46 -5.72 13.87
CA ILE A 216 -14.39 -7.18 13.73
C ILE A 216 -13.01 -7.70 14.12
N LEU A 217 -11.95 -7.02 13.67
CA LEU A 217 -10.58 -7.38 14.03
C LEU A 217 -10.37 -7.30 15.54
N LEU A 218 -10.77 -6.17 16.15
CA LEU A 218 -10.67 -5.97 17.60
C LEU A 218 -11.40 -7.07 18.38
N THR A 219 -12.66 -7.35 18.02
CA THR A 219 -13.51 -8.30 18.75
C THR A 219 -13.14 -9.75 18.48
N LYS A 220 -12.57 -10.09 17.31
CA LYS A 220 -11.98 -11.42 17.09
C LYS A 220 -10.70 -11.63 17.90
N LEU A 221 -9.89 -10.58 18.03
CA LEU A 221 -8.60 -10.67 18.71
C LEU A 221 -8.77 -10.68 20.23
N CYS A 222 -9.69 -9.86 20.76
CA CYS A 222 -9.91 -9.70 22.20
C CYS A 222 -11.14 -10.46 22.72
N ASP A 223 -11.83 -11.25 21.89
CA ASP A 223 -13.21 -11.72 22.10
C ASP A 223 -14.23 -10.57 22.27
N PHE A 224 -15.50 -10.92 22.46
CA PHE A 224 -16.56 -9.97 22.81
C PHE A 224 -17.46 -10.55 23.92
N PRO A 225 -17.60 -9.89 25.09
CA PRO A 225 -16.96 -8.63 25.50
C PRO A 225 -15.43 -8.70 25.47
N LEU A 226 -14.79 -7.55 25.19
CA LEU A 226 -13.33 -7.40 25.08
C LEU A 226 -12.64 -7.85 26.36
N ASN A 227 -11.83 -8.89 26.24
CA ASN A 227 -10.87 -9.30 27.23
C ASN A 227 -9.59 -8.46 27.08
N LEU A 228 -9.37 -7.54 28.02
CA LEU A 228 -8.23 -6.61 28.01
C LEU A 228 -6.87 -7.31 28.17
N GLU A 229 -6.83 -8.52 28.71
CA GLU A 229 -5.59 -9.31 28.81
C GLU A 229 -5.09 -9.76 27.43
N ARG A 230 -6.02 -9.91 26.47
CA ARG A 230 -5.72 -10.25 25.07
C ARG A 230 -5.45 -9.03 24.20
N LEU A 231 -5.70 -7.85 24.74
CA LEU A 231 -5.43 -6.61 24.04
C LEU A 231 -3.91 -6.53 23.78
N PRO A 232 -3.45 -6.25 22.56
CA PRO A 232 -2.02 -6.13 22.29
C PRO A 232 -1.44 -5.00 23.14
N SER A 233 -0.31 -5.22 23.84
CA SER A 233 0.34 -4.16 24.63
C SER A 233 0.69 -2.97 23.72
N LEU A 234 0.78 -1.73 24.25
CA LEU A 234 1.28 -0.58 23.43
C LEU A 234 2.68 -0.84 22.84
N MET A 235 3.37 -1.85 23.37
CA MET A 235 4.69 -2.33 22.99
C MET A 235 4.64 -3.59 22.10
N ASP A 236 3.51 -3.93 21.47
CA ASP A 236 3.43 -5.07 20.52
C ASP A 236 3.92 -4.67 19.12
N SER A 237 5.12 -4.10 19.08
CA SER A 237 6.03 -4.21 17.96
C SER A 237 6.48 -5.69 17.83
N HIS A 238 6.64 -6.16 16.60
CA HIS A 238 7.14 -7.49 16.22
C HIS A 238 6.34 -8.76 16.63
N ALA A 239 5.74 -8.91 17.81
CA ALA A 239 5.36 -10.25 18.31
C ALA A 239 4.11 -10.93 17.68
N THR A 240 3.10 -10.17 17.25
CA THR A 240 1.79 -10.70 16.78
C THR A 240 1.72 -11.01 15.29
N VAL A 241 2.72 -10.58 14.52
CA VAL A 241 2.82 -10.92 13.11
C VAL A 241 3.44 -12.31 12.98
N SER A 242 2.87 -13.19 12.15
CA SER A 242 3.43 -14.53 11.96
C SER A 242 4.93 -14.45 11.65
N ALA A 243 5.72 -15.42 12.11
CA ALA A 243 7.16 -15.45 11.82
C ALA A 243 7.43 -15.32 10.31
N GLN A 244 6.56 -15.89 9.49
CA GLN A 244 6.60 -15.74 8.03
C GLN A 244 6.44 -14.28 7.60
N THR A 245 5.41 -13.58 8.07
CA THR A 245 5.19 -12.18 7.70
C THR A 245 6.31 -11.27 8.19
N ARG A 246 6.87 -11.53 9.38
CA ARG A 246 8.07 -10.83 9.86
C ARG A 246 9.24 -11.02 8.91
N MET A 247 9.48 -12.26 8.50
CA MET A 247 10.54 -12.60 7.55
C MET A 247 10.33 -11.94 6.19
N GLU A 248 9.11 -11.94 5.66
CA GLU A 248 8.78 -11.28 4.39
C GLU A 248 8.96 -9.76 4.47
N VAL A 249 8.50 -9.11 5.54
CA VAL A 249 8.67 -7.66 5.71
C VAL A 249 10.16 -7.31 5.88
N ALA A 250 10.89 -8.05 6.71
CA ALA A 250 12.32 -7.87 6.87
C ALA A 250 13.08 -8.09 5.54
N LYS A 251 12.68 -9.10 4.75
CA LYS A 251 13.21 -9.36 3.42
C LYS A 251 12.95 -8.19 2.47
N MET A 252 11.71 -7.68 2.40
CA MET A 252 11.38 -6.51 1.57
C MET A 252 12.20 -5.28 1.95
N VAL A 253 12.37 -5.02 3.26
CA VAL A 253 13.21 -3.91 3.73
C VAL A 253 14.67 -4.13 3.36
N ASN A 254 15.20 -5.33 3.57
CA ASN A 254 16.58 -5.65 3.25
C ASN A 254 16.87 -5.61 1.74
N GLU A 255 15.91 -6.03 0.91
CA GLU A 255 15.99 -5.90 -0.55
C GLU A 255 16.08 -4.42 -0.96
N LEU A 256 15.30 -3.52 -0.33
CA LEU A 256 15.40 -2.09 -0.58
C LEU A 256 16.76 -1.52 -0.17
N ILE A 257 17.27 -1.90 1.01
CA ILE A 257 18.59 -1.47 1.50
C ILE A 257 19.70 -1.96 0.56
N THR A 258 19.66 -3.24 0.20
CA THR A 258 20.64 -3.87 -0.68
C THR A 258 20.63 -3.20 -2.05
N TYR A 259 19.44 -3.02 -2.64
CA TYR A 259 19.28 -2.35 -3.92
C TYR A 259 19.83 -0.92 -3.91
N TYR A 260 19.51 -0.15 -2.86
CA TYR A 260 20.00 1.23 -2.73
C TYR A 260 21.52 1.32 -2.53
N SER A 261 22.11 0.29 -1.92
CA SER A 261 23.55 0.24 -1.61
C SER A 261 24.42 -0.21 -2.79
N THR A 262 23.81 -0.56 -3.92
CA THR A 262 24.52 -0.98 -5.14
C THR A 262 25.40 0.13 -5.71
N ARG A 263 26.45 -0.26 -6.44
CA ARG A 263 27.34 0.72 -7.11
C ARG A 263 26.57 1.46 -8.19
N GLU A 264 25.73 0.76 -8.93
CA GLU A 264 24.87 1.30 -9.98
C GLU A 264 24.00 2.43 -9.42
N MET A 265 23.36 2.22 -8.27
CA MET A 265 22.49 3.24 -7.66
C MET A 265 23.27 4.49 -7.21
N ARG A 266 24.53 4.33 -6.78
CA ARG A 266 25.43 5.46 -6.48
C ARG A 266 25.85 6.21 -7.74
N ASP A 267 26.22 5.50 -8.80
CA ASP A 267 26.64 6.09 -10.07
C ASP A 267 25.48 6.92 -10.68
N LEU A 268 24.24 6.44 -10.56
CA LEU A 268 23.04 7.20 -10.96
C LEU A 268 22.86 8.51 -10.18
N ILE A 269 23.14 8.53 -8.87
CA ILE A 269 23.11 9.77 -8.06
C ILE A 269 24.14 10.76 -8.59
N VAL A 270 25.35 10.27 -8.88
CA VAL A 270 26.43 11.10 -9.39
C VAL A 270 26.04 11.74 -10.73
N SER A 271 25.34 11.01 -11.61
CA SER A 271 24.82 11.59 -12.86
C SER A 271 23.87 12.75 -12.61
N ILE A 272 22.91 12.60 -11.67
CA ILE A 272 21.99 13.69 -11.30
C ILE A 272 22.76 14.89 -10.73
N PHE A 273 23.69 14.68 -9.81
CA PHE A 273 24.50 15.76 -9.26
C PHE A 273 25.36 16.45 -10.34
N THR A 274 25.91 15.68 -11.27
CA THR A 274 26.71 16.20 -12.38
C THR A 274 25.86 17.09 -13.28
N TRP A 275 24.60 16.72 -13.54
CA TRP A 275 23.68 17.53 -14.31
C TRP A 275 23.44 18.92 -13.72
N TYR A 276 23.31 18.98 -12.40
CA TYR A 276 23.07 20.22 -11.66
C TYR A 276 24.36 20.97 -11.27
N LYS A 277 25.54 20.45 -11.63
CA LYS A 277 26.81 21.06 -11.26
C LYS A 277 26.94 22.47 -11.84
N GLY A 278 27.33 23.42 -10.99
CA GLY A 278 27.50 24.83 -11.38
C GLY A 278 26.24 25.70 -11.23
N TYR A 279 25.08 25.10 -10.91
CA TYR A 279 23.86 25.84 -10.61
C TYR A 279 23.73 26.08 -9.09
N ASN A 280 23.08 27.19 -8.71
CA ASN A 280 22.86 27.51 -7.32
C ASN A 280 21.60 26.80 -6.80
N LYS A 281 21.78 25.84 -5.90
CA LYS A 281 20.67 25.09 -5.26
C LYS A 281 19.64 25.98 -4.55
N ARG A 282 20.03 27.17 -4.08
CA ARG A 282 19.14 28.10 -3.38
C ARG A 282 18.29 28.95 -4.33
N ASP A 283 18.64 28.98 -5.60
CA ASP A 283 17.88 29.66 -6.64
C ASP A 283 16.93 28.66 -7.29
N HIS A 284 15.70 28.60 -6.77
CA HIS A 284 14.70 27.62 -7.23
C HIS A 284 14.35 27.78 -8.71
N ASP A 285 14.37 29.00 -9.24
CA ASP A 285 14.03 29.26 -10.63
C ASP A 285 15.15 28.80 -11.56
N ALA A 286 16.41 29.09 -11.22
CA ALA A 286 17.56 28.56 -11.96
C ALA A 286 17.64 27.03 -11.88
N TRP A 287 17.29 26.46 -10.73
CA TRP A 287 17.27 25.01 -10.52
C TRP A 287 16.20 24.32 -11.37
N GLN A 288 14.99 24.88 -11.42
CA GLN A 288 13.93 24.39 -12.30
C GLN A 288 14.26 24.62 -13.78
N GLY A 289 14.91 25.74 -14.12
CA GLY A 289 15.42 26.03 -15.46
C GLY A 289 16.37 24.93 -15.95
N ARG A 290 17.33 24.52 -15.12
CA ARG A 290 18.24 23.41 -15.47
C ARG A 290 17.53 22.07 -15.62
N ALA A 291 16.43 21.84 -14.90
CA ALA A 291 15.58 20.66 -15.11
C ALA A 291 14.82 20.71 -16.44
N ASN A 292 14.41 21.91 -16.87
CA ASN A 292 13.77 22.11 -18.17
C ASN A 292 14.75 21.88 -19.33
N ASP A 293 16.00 22.34 -19.19
CA ASP A 293 17.07 22.09 -20.17
C ASP A 293 17.27 20.58 -20.37
N TRP A 294 17.29 19.81 -19.28
CA TRP A 294 17.35 18.35 -19.33
C TRP A 294 16.19 17.75 -20.13
N ALA A 295 14.97 18.18 -19.85
CA ALA A 295 13.78 17.67 -20.53
C ALA A 295 13.82 17.95 -22.03
N HIS A 296 14.33 19.12 -22.44
CA HIS A 296 14.57 19.45 -23.84
C HIS A 296 15.66 18.58 -24.47
N ALA A 297 16.77 18.32 -23.76
CA ALA A 297 17.83 17.44 -24.24
C ALA A 297 17.32 16.00 -24.46
N VAL A 298 16.56 15.43 -23.51
CA VAL A 298 15.93 14.11 -23.65
C VAL A 298 14.97 14.08 -24.85
N LEU A 299 14.18 15.13 -25.06
CA LEU A 299 13.32 15.21 -26.25
C LEU A 299 14.12 15.26 -27.55
N ALA A 300 15.22 16.02 -27.58
CA ALA A 300 16.09 16.13 -28.75
C ALA A 300 16.83 14.82 -29.07
N ASN A 301 16.97 13.92 -28.10
CA ASN A 301 17.64 12.62 -28.26
C ASN A 301 16.70 11.48 -28.65
N ARG A 302 15.38 11.69 -28.65
CA ARG A 302 14.42 10.66 -29.03
C ARG A 302 14.70 10.13 -30.44
N GLY A 303 14.94 8.82 -30.53
CA GLY A 303 15.19 8.13 -31.79
C GLY A 303 16.64 8.15 -32.26
N LYS A 304 17.56 8.79 -31.51
CA LYS A 304 19.01 8.70 -31.75
C LYS A 304 19.59 7.46 -31.08
N THR A 305 20.64 6.91 -31.68
CA THR A 305 21.51 5.88 -31.09
C THR A 305 22.55 6.52 -30.17
N LEU A 306 23.18 5.73 -29.29
CA LEU A 306 24.18 6.22 -28.33
C LEU A 306 25.38 6.91 -29.01
N ASP A 307 25.74 6.46 -30.21
CA ASP A 307 26.87 7.00 -30.99
C ASP A 307 26.53 8.36 -31.65
N GLU A 308 25.23 8.65 -31.83
CA GLU A 308 24.73 9.90 -32.41
C GLU A 308 24.50 11.00 -31.35
N MET A 309 24.64 10.67 -30.07
CA MET A 309 24.48 11.61 -28.96
C MET A 309 25.83 12.26 -28.61
N ASP A 310 25.81 13.56 -28.32
CA ASP A 310 26.94 14.26 -27.71
C ASP A 310 27.06 13.92 -26.21
N ASP A 311 28.10 14.43 -25.55
CA ASP A 311 28.35 14.17 -24.13
C ASP A 311 27.20 14.65 -23.23
N GLU A 312 26.62 15.82 -23.54
CA GLU A 312 25.49 16.36 -22.79
C GLU A 312 24.23 15.51 -23.00
N GLY A 313 23.97 15.06 -24.23
CA GLY A 313 22.87 14.16 -24.54
C GLY A 313 22.99 12.79 -23.87
N ARG A 314 24.19 12.20 -23.87
CA ARG A 314 24.47 10.96 -23.12
C ARG A 314 24.24 11.15 -21.62
N LEU A 315 24.69 12.26 -21.05
CA LEU A 315 24.46 12.58 -19.65
C LEU A 315 22.95 12.76 -19.36
N ALA A 316 22.20 13.42 -20.26
CA ALA A 316 20.76 13.62 -20.10
C ALA A 316 19.98 12.29 -20.04
N GLU A 317 20.34 11.30 -20.87
CA GLU A 317 19.75 9.95 -20.84
C GLU A 317 20.13 9.20 -19.54
N GLN A 318 21.38 9.31 -19.08
CA GLN A 318 21.78 8.76 -17.78
C GLN A 318 20.99 9.38 -16.62
N VAL A 319 20.76 10.70 -16.67
CA VAL A 319 19.93 11.43 -15.69
C VAL A 319 18.47 10.98 -15.76
N ASP A 320 17.91 10.69 -16.94
CA ASP A 320 16.55 10.15 -17.03
C ASP A 320 16.45 8.75 -16.43
N MET A 321 17.41 7.88 -16.71
CA MET A 321 17.50 6.55 -16.09
C MET A 321 17.62 6.67 -14.56
N ALA A 322 18.44 7.60 -14.07
CA ALA A 322 18.59 7.87 -12.65
C ALA A 322 17.28 8.36 -12.04
N ARG A 323 16.64 9.37 -12.64
CA ARG A 323 15.34 9.91 -12.22
C ARG A 323 14.29 8.83 -12.08
N ARG A 324 14.09 7.99 -13.12
CA ARG A 324 13.13 6.88 -13.10
C ARG A 324 13.43 5.90 -11.98
N THR A 325 14.70 5.48 -11.88
CA THR A 325 15.14 4.50 -10.88
C THR A 325 14.92 5.00 -9.45
N TYR A 326 15.27 6.27 -9.19
CA TYR A 326 15.04 6.91 -7.90
C TYR A 326 13.56 7.06 -7.56
N SER A 327 12.74 7.52 -8.51
CA SER A 327 11.30 7.64 -8.32
C SER A 327 10.67 6.27 -8.01
N PHE A 328 11.07 5.21 -8.71
CA PHE A 328 10.61 3.85 -8.40
C PHE A 328 11.07 3.36 -7.03
N PHE A 329 12.33 3.61 -6.66
CA PHE A 329 12.85 3.24 -5.35
C PHE A 329 12.03 3.88 -4.22
N PHE A 330 11.81 5.20 -4.26
CA PHE A 330 11.05 5.88 -3.21
C PHE A 330 9.56 5.55 -3.23
N GLN A 331 8.98 5.22 -4.38
CA GLN A 331 7.61 4.68 -4.45
C GLN A 331 7.51 3.31 -3.76
N ARG A 332 8.48 2.41 -3.99
CA ARG A 332 8.53 1.11 -3.29
C ARG A 332 8.75 1.29 -1.80
N TYR A 333 9.67 2.19 -1.40
CA TYR A 333 9.85 2.56 0.00
C TYR A 333 8.53 3.03 0.63
N MET A 334 7.80 3.94 -0.02
CA MET A 334 6.50 4.40 0.47
C MET A 334 5.50 3.24 0.63
N VAL A 335 5.44 2.32 -0.32
CA VAL A 335 4.55 1.15 -0.24
C VAL A 335 4.94 0.29 0.96
N VAL A 336 6.20 -0.12 1.08
CA VAL A 336 6.68 -0.97 2.19
C VAL A 336 6.47 -0.26 3.53
N PHE A 337 6.74 1.03 3.62
CA PHE A 337 6.50 1.83 4.83
C PHE A 337 5.02 1.88 5.23
N LYS A 338 4.10 1.82 4.25
CA LYS A 338 2.65 1.83 4.49
C LYS A 338 2.05 0.44 4.73
N ILE A 339 2.81 -0.66 4.56
CA ILE A 339 2.31 -2.03 4.77
C ILE A 339 1.87 -2.25 6.23
N GLY A 340 2.57 -1.67 7.21
CA GLY A 340 2.17 -1.82 8.60
C GLY A 340 3.13 -1.15 9.58
N GLN A 341 2.85 -1.28 10.87
CA GLN A 341 3.68 -0.70 11.92
C GLN A 341 5.07 -1.35 11.99
N LEU A 342 5.13 -2.67 11.78
CA LEU A 342 6.37 -3.45 11.74
C LEU A 342 7.40 -2.89 10.75
N SER A 343 7.00 -2.49 9.54
CA SER A 343 7.94 -1.96 8.56
C SER A 343 8.49 -0.60 8.99
N LYS A 344 7.66 0.24 9.63
CA LYS A 344 8.09 1.55 10.16
C LYS A 344 9.13 1.38 11.27
N GLU A 345 8.96 0.39 12.13
CA GLU A 345 9.91 0.08 13.21
C GLU A 345 11.25 -0.40 12.64
N ILE A 346 11.22 -1.36 11.71
CA ILE A 346 12.46 -1.83 11.06
C ILE A 346 13.17 -0.67 10.36
N PHE A 347 12.45 0.19 9.62
CA PHE A 347 13.05 1.37 8.98
C PHE A 347 13.62 2.38 9.98
N ALA A 348 12.98 2.54 11.15
CA ALA A 348 13.47 3.41 12.21
C ALA A 348 14.75 2.87 12.86
N GLU A 349 14.85 1.54 13.03
CA GLU A 349 16.05 0.88 13.58
C GLU A 349 17.26 1.00 12.65
N VAL A 350 17.05 0.89 11.33
CA VAL A 350 18.14 0.94 10.35
C VAL A 350 18.46 2.34 9.81
N ASP A 351 17.71 3.38 10.24
CA ASP A 351 17.80 4.76 9.73
C ASP A 351 17.88 4.85 8.19
N PHE A 352 16.96 4.18 7.50
CA PHE A 352 17.02 4.02 6.04
C PHE A 352 15.74 4.50 5.33
N PRO A 353 15.84 5.21 4.18
CA PRO A 353 17.05 5.69 3.50
C PRO A 353 17.73 6.90 4.17
N GLY A 354 17.28 7.27 5.37
CA GLY A 354 17.79 8.42 6.11
C GLY A 354 17.23 9.74 5.59
N LYS A 355 17.05 10.70 6.51
CA LYS A 355 16.41 11.99 6.21
C LYS A 355 17.12 12.80 5.12
N ALA A 356 18.45 12.81 5.13
CA ALA A 356 19.25 13.53 4.16
C ALA A 356 18.97 13.05 2.72
N ARG A 357 18.86 11.72 2.53
CA ARG A 357 18.58 11.13 1.21
C ARG A 357 17.16 11.42 0.74
N MET A 358 16.20 11.45 1.66
CA MET A 358 14.82 11.86 1.35
C MET A 358 14.80 13.32 0.86
N PHE A 359 15.50 14.23 1.54
CA PHE A 359 15.62 15.62 1.08
C PHE A 359 16.30 15.73 -0.27
N GLU A 360 17.42 15.03 -0.48
CA GLU A 360 18.13 15.01 -1.76
C GLU A 360 17.20 14.56 -2.89
N PHE A 361 16.40 13.51 -2.69
CA PHE A 361 15.41 13.07 -3.67
C PHE A 361 14.37 14.17 -3.97
N LEU A 362 13.83 14.81 -2.93
CA LEU A 362 12.86 15.88 -3.10
C LEU A 362 13.44 17.08 -3.86
N GLU A 363 14.69 17.44 -3.63
CA GLU A 363 15.33 18.62 -4.22
C GLU A 363 15.90 18.36 -5.62
N LEU A 364 16.35 17.14 -5.90
CA LEU A 364 17.01 16.80 -7.17
C LEU A 364 16.06 16.16 -8.18
N VAL A 365 15.16 15.30 -7.73
CA VAL A 365 14.32 14.50 -8.65
C VAL A 365 12.98 15.17 -8.92
N ARG A 366 12.37 15.85 -7.94
CA ARG A 366 11.09 16.54 -8.15
C ARG A 366 11.13 17.56 -9.28
N PRO A 367 12.16 18.43 -9.42
CA PRO A 367 12.21 19.38 -10.53
C PRO A 367 12.30 18.68 -11.89
N LEU A 368 13.02 17.55 -11.97
CA LEU A 368 13.10 16.72 -13.18
C LEU A 368 11.76 16.07 -13.51
N ASP A 369 11.04 15.53 -12.53
CA ASP A 369 9.71 14.95 -12.74
C ASP A 369 8.69 16.01 -13.18
N HIS A 370 8.77 17.22 -12.61
CA HIS A 370 7.96 18.36 -13.02
C HIS A 370 8.27 18.79 -14.47
N ALA A 371 9.55 18.90 -14.83
CA ALA A 371 9.98 19.19 -16.20
C ALA A 371 9.56 18.10 -17.19
N ASN A 372 9.68 16.82 -16.80
CA ASN A 372 9.21 15.70 -17.61
C ASN A 372 7.69 15.76 -17.86
N TYR A 373 6.90 16.02 -16.81
CA TYR A 373 5.46 16.19 -16.95
C TYR A 373 5.11 17.36 -17.88
N HIS A 374 5.74 18.51 -17.70
CA HIS A 374 5.44 19.70 -18.48
C HIS A 374 5.92 19.60 -19.94
N ILE A 375 7.19 19.27 -20.16
CA ILE A 375 7.86 19.40 -21.46
C ILE A 375 7.79 18.09 -22.24
N VAL A 376 8.17 16.97 -21.62
CA VAL A 376 8.30 15.67 -22.29
C VAL A 376 6.93 15.02 -22.55
N ILE A 377 6.02 15.10 -21.58
CA ILE A 377 4.65 14.56 -21.63
C ILE A 377 3.67 15.61 -22.18
N ARG A 378 4.03 16.91 -22.18
CA ARG A 378 3.17 18.03 -22.59
C ARG A 378 1.94 18.22 -21.69
N GLY A 379 2.11 17.94 -20.40
CA GLY A 379 1.12 18.21 -19.36
C GLY A 379 0.99 19.69 -19.02
N ASN A 380 -0.17 20.07 -18.49
CA ASN A 380 -0.46 21.43 -18.03
C ASN A 380 0.23 21.69 -16.67
N PRO A 381 1.21 22.62 -16.56
CA PRO A 381 1.91 22.93 -15.30
C PRO A 381 0.99 23.27 -14.14
N ALA A 382 -0.12 23.96 -14.41
CA ALA A 382 -1.06 24.38 -13.38
C ALA A 382 -1.71 23.18 -12.66
N GLU A 383 -1.74 22.01 -13.28
CA GLU A 383 -2.29 20.78 -12.72
C GLU A 383 -1.26 19.93 -11.97
N TRP A 384 0.03 20.30 -12.00
CA TRP A 384 1.11 19.49 -11.45
C TRP A 384 0.86 19.07 -10.01
N ALA A 385 0.40 19.97 -9.14
CA ALA A 385 0.14 19.67 -7.74
C ALA A 385 -0.82 18.49 -7.53
N THR A 386 -1.77 18.27 -8.46
CA THR A 386 -2.74 17.16 -8.44
C THR A 386 -2.24 15.91 -9.15
N LYS A 387 -1.30 16.07 -10.09
CA LYS A 387 -0.76 14.98 -10.93
C LYS A 387 0.56 14.43 -10.42
N GLN A 388 1.22 15.13 -9.50
CA GLN A 388 2.51 14.72 -8.96
C GLN A 388 2.40 13.34 -8.25
N PRO A 389 3.44 12.51 -8.34
CA PRO A 389 3.53 11.26 -7.58
C PRO A 389 3.31 11.47 -6.07
N LYS A 390 2.45 10.65 -5.46
CA LYS A 390 2.12 10.69 -4.01
C LYS A 390 3.33 10.50 -3.08
N VAL A 391 4.44 10.00 -3.62
CA VAL A 391 5.70 9.85 -2.87
C VAL A 391 6.24 11.20 -2.38
N TYR A 392 6.02 12.28 -3.14
CA TYR A 392 6.52 13.61 -2.77
C TYR A 392 5.83 14.15 -1.51
N THR A 393 4.50 14.12 -1.48
CA THR A 393 3.73 14.55 -0.31
C THR A 393 4.00 13.65 0.89
N PHE A 394 4.09 12.34 0.67
CA PHE A 394 4.43 11.37 1.72
C PHE A 394 5.78 11.68 2.39
N LEU A 395 6.84 11.93 1.62
CA LEU A 395 8.17 12.22 2.18
C LEU A 395 8.20 13.56 2.92
N GLU A 396 7.51 14.58 2.42
CA GLU A 396 7.39 15.88 3.10
C GLU A 396 6.69 15.75 4.46
N GLU A 397 5.57 15.01 4.50
CA GLU A 397 4.84 14.71 5.72
C GLU A 397 5.71 13.93 6.71
N TYR A 398 6.41 12.91 6.24
CA TYR A 398 7.33 12.10 7.06
C TYR A 398 8.40 12.99 7.72
N ILE A 399 9.11 13.79 6.91
CA ILE A 399 10.17 14.71 7.36
C ILE A 399 9.64 15.74 8.36
N ARG A 400 8.42 16.25 8.13
CA ARG A 400 7.78 17.25 8.99
C ARG A 400 7.36 16.64 10.34
N ASN A 401 6.74 15.47 10.32
CA ASN A 401 6.26 14.78 11.50
C ASN A 401 7.41 14.36 12.42
N GLU A 402 8.51 13.87 11.85
CA GLU A 402 9.72 13.53 12.62
C GLU A 402 10.33 14.78 13.30
N LYS A 403 10.33 15.93 12.60
CA LYS A 403 10.80 17.21 13.17
C LYS A 403 9.89 17.68 14.31
N ALA A 404 8.58 17.50 14.17
CA ALA A 404 7.61 17.84 15.22
C ALA A 404 7.79 16.94 16.45
N LEU A 405 7.95 15.62 16.25
CA LEU A 405 8.19 14.65 17.32
C LEU A 405 9.50 14.94 18.07
N LYS A 406 10.60 15.23 17.35
CA LYS A 406 11.88 15.61 17.99
C LYS A 406 11.79 16.94 18.75
N LYS A 407 11.05 17.93 18.23
CA LYS A 407 10.81 19.21 18.93
C LYS A 407 9.97 19.01 20.20
N ALA A 408 8.94 18.17 20.14
CA ALA A 408 8.12 17.82 21.29
C ALA A 408 8.92 17.05 22.35
N ALA A 409 9.73 16.07 21.94
CA ALA A 409 10.62 15.32 22.84
C ALA A 409 11.68 16.22 23.50
N ALA A 410 12.29 17.14 22.75
CA ALA A 410 13.25 18.10 23.29
C ALA A 410 12.59 19.12 24.26
N ALA A 411 11.35 19.53 23.99
CA ALA A 411 10.58 20.36 24.91
C ALA A 411 10.22 19.60 26.19
N ALA A 412 9.78 18.34 26.08
CA ALA A 412 9.50 17.48 27.23
C ALA A 412 10.75 17.23 28.08
N ALA A 413 11.89 16.94 27.45
CA ALA A 413 13.17 16.77 28.15
C ALA A 413 13.62 18.04 28.89
N LYS A 414 13.38 19.23 28.32
CA LYS A 414 13.63 20.51 29.01
C LYS A 414 12.70 20.71 30.21
N VAL A 415 11.43 20.37 30.10
CA VAL A 415 10.47 20.46 31.22
C VAL A 415 10.85 19.49 32.34
N THR A 416 11.30 18.28 32.01
CA THR A 416 11.80 17.30 33.00
C THR A 416 13.12 17.77 33.64
N ALA A 417 14.03 18.37 32.88
CA ALA A 417 15.28 18.91 33.41
C ALA A 417 15.03 20.06 34.40
N VAL A 418 14.12 20.99 34.07
CA VAL A 418 13.75 22.10 34.97
C VAL A 418 13.09 21.58 36.24
N LYS A 419 12.18 20.60 36.14
CA LYS A 419 11.56 19.96 37.32
C LYS A 419 12.58 19.24 38.22
N ASN A 420 13.60 18.63 37.63
CA ASN A 420 14.66 17.97 38.40
C ASN A 420 15.61 18.99 39.06
N GLU A 421 15.88 20.14 38.45
CA GLU A 421 16.61 21.24 39.09
C GLU A 421 15.81 21.90 40.21
N GLU A 422 14.50 22.09 40.03
CA GLU A 422 13.60 22.58 41.09
C GLU A 422 13.52 21.60 42.27
N ALA A 423 13.40 20.30 42.00
CA ALA A 423 13.41 19.27 43.05
C ALA A 423 14.73 19.23 43.81
N LYS A 424 15.86 19.40 43.12
CA LYS A 424 17.19 19.44 43.74
C LYS A 424 17.41 20.69 44.60
N ASN A 425 16.94 21.86 44.15
CA ASN A 425 17.00 23.09 44.94
C ASN A 425 16.09 23.03 46.19
N VAL A 426 14.98 22.29 46.13
CA VAL A 426 14.12 22.01 47.29
C VAL A 426 14.81 21.04 48.26
N GLU A 427 15.51 20.02 47.79
CA GLU A 427 16.30 19.13 48.64
C GLU A 427 17.46 19.85 49.33
N ASP A 428 18.22 20.66 48.59
CA ASP A 428 19.37 21.42 49.13
C ASP A 428 18.91 22.46 50.19
N SER A 429 17.73 23.06 50.01
CA SER A 429 17.14 23.99 50.99
C SER A 429 16.55 23.32 52.23
N ILE A 430 16.17 22.03 52.15
CA ILE A 430 15.75 21.24 53.31
C ILE A 430 16.96 20.78 54.12
N THR A 431 18.10 20.48 53.48
CA THR A 431 19.33 20.09 54.20
C THR A 431 19.99 21.24 54.94
N ASP A 432 19.96 22.48 54.41
CA ASP A 432 20.53 23.66 55.10
C ASP A 432 19.69 24.11 56.31
N ALA A 433 18.37 23.84 56.31
CA ALA A 433 17.49 24.15 57.44
C ALA A 433 17.64 23.18 58.62
N SER A 434 18.35 22.05 58.45
CA SER A 434 18.50 21.00 59.48
C SER A 434 19.74 21.14 60.38
N SER A 435 20.65 22.09 60.12
CA SER A 435 21.86 22.29 60.96
C SER A 435 21.68 23.27 62.14
N SER A 436 20.46 23.76 62.39
CA SER A 436 20.17 24.65 63.51
C SER A 436 18.90 24.22 64.24
N LYS A 437 19.05 23.32 65.21
CA LYS A 437 18.29 23.39 66.48
C LYS A 437 18.83 22.41 67.52
N ASP A 438 19.23 23.03 68.63
CA ASP A 438 19.64 22.42 69.88
C ASP A 438 18.60 21.45 70.45
N HIS A 439 19.16 20.40 71.07
CA HIS A 439 18.51 19.41 71.90
C HIS A 439 17.77 20.03 73.09
N THR A 440 16.53 19.60 73.33
CA THR A 440 16.00 19.47 74.70
C THR A 440 15.06 18.28 74.79
N LEU A 441 15.40 17.35 75.69
CA LEU A 441 14.71 16.11 76.02
C LEU A 441 13.37 16.36 76.75
N VAL A 442 12.40 15.44 76.63
CA VAL A 442 11.87 14.57 77.72
C VAL A 442 10.60 13.80 77.28
N SER A 443 10.75 12.46 77.22
CA SER A 443 9.93 11.35 77.77
C SER A 443 8.44 11.10 77.45
N SER A 444 8.22 9.81 77.09
CA SER A 444 7.07 8.89 77.34
C SER A 444 5.78 9.10 76.53
N ALA A 445 5.07 8.08 76.03
CA ALA A 445 5.13 6.62 76.17
C ALA A 445 4.20 5.96 75.12
N VAL A 446 4.56 4.75 74.65
CA VAL A 446 3.68 3.57 74.38
C VAL A 446 2.69 3.73 73.17
N ASP A 447 2.52 2.83 72.19
CA ASP A 447 2.53 1.36 72.16
C ASP A 447 2.64 0.79 70.71
N THR A 448 3.22 -0.41 70.61
CA THR A 448 2.96 -1.56 69.68
C THR A 448 2.47 -1.31 68.22
N THR A 449 3.04 -1.90 67.15
CA THR A 449 3.19 -3.35 66.88
C THR A 449 4.06 -3.62 65.63
N ALA A 450 4.71 -4.81 65.65
CA ALA A 450 5.42 -5.59 64.62
C ALA A 450 5.01 -5.38 63.13
N ILE A 451 5.88 -5.64 62.13
CA ILE A 451 6.33 -6.97 61.68
C ILE A 451 7.62 -6.89 60.85
N SER A 452 8.48 -7.90 61.10
CA SER A 452 9.79 -8.22 60.55
C SER A 452 9.84 -8.51 59.05
N THR A 453 11.02 -8.34 58.44
CA THR A 453 11.64 -9.42 57.62
C THR A 453 13.15 -9.20 57.52
N ASN A 454 13.89 -10.14 58.12
CA ASN A 454 15.32 -10.34 57.90
C ASN A 454 15.53 -11.07 56.58
N THR A 455 16.52 -10.59 55.82
CA THR A 455 17.22 -11.33 54.77
C THR A 455 18.34 -12.15 55.41
N LEU A 456 18.52 -13.41 55.02
CA LEU A 456 19.80 -13.99 54.58
C LEU A 456 19.77 -15.51 54.38
N THR A 457 20.54 -15.91 53.37
CA THR A 457 21.30 -17.15 53.13
C THR A 457 20.63 -18.41 52.56
N ASP A 458 21.10 -18.74 51.35
CA ASP A 458 21.73 -20.00 50.91
C ASP A 458 21.05 -21.35 51.18
N ASN A 459 20.76 -22.12 50.10
CA ASN A 459 21.68 -23.15 49.60
C ASN A 459 21.03 -24.11 48.57
N HIS A 460 21.88 -24.54 47.62
CA HIS A 460 21.99 -25.88 47.00
C HIS A 460 20.81 -26.60 46.29
N SER A 461 21.05 -26.92 45.01
CA SER A 461 21.34 -28.28 44.47
C SER A 461 20.54 -28.72 43.24
N HIS A 462 21.31 -29.31 42.31
CA HIS A 462 21.02 -30.35 41.30
C HIS A 462 19.57 -30.66 40.89
N HIS A 463 19.32 -30.63 39.57
CA HIS A 463 19.03 -31.86 38.84
C HIS A 463 19.21 -31.73 37.32
N ASP A 464 20.08 -32.59 36.76
CA ASP A 464 20.07 -33.02 35.36
C ASP A 464 18.74 -33.68 35.00
N SER A 465 18.29 -33.49 33.75
CA SER A 465 17.59 -34.53 32.97
C SER A 465 17.57 -34.21 31.47
N LYS A 466 18.32 -35.04 30.72
CA LYS A 466 18.12 -35.37 29.30
C LYS A 466 16.73 -35.97 29.09
N VAL A 467 16.10 -35.71 27.94
CA VAL A 467 15.19 -36.69 27.31
C VAL A 467 15.38 -36.69 25.78
N GLU A 468 15.42 -37.92 25.27
CA GLU A 468 15.74 -38.37 23.92
C GLU A 468 14.64 -38.16 22.86
N VAL A 469 15.11 -38.21 21.61
CA VAL A 469 14.39 -38.43 20.36
C VAL A 469 13.83 -39.86 20.30
N PRO A 470 12.74 -40.11 19.56
CA PRO A 470 12.63 -41.38 18.85
C PRO A 470 12.38 -41.19 17.34
N SER A 471 13.32 -41.71 16.56
CA SER A 471 13.11 -42.17 15.19
C SER A 471 12.34 -43.49 15.20
N LYS A 472 11.41 -43.67 14.27
CA LYS A 472 11.24 -44.94 13.52
C LYS A 472 10.25 -44.76 12.36
N SER A 473 10.76 -44.97 11.15
CA SER A 473 10.05 -45.45 9.95
C SER A 473 9.63 -46.92 10.15
N PRO A 474 8.78 -47.51 9.29
CA PRO A 474 9.00 -47.69 7.84
C PRO A 474 8.26 -46.70 6.94
#